data_AF-A0A7S2X2P4-F1
#
_entry.id   AF-A0A7S2X2P4-F1
#
_cell.length_a   1.000
_cell.length_b   1.000
_cell.length_c   1.000
_cell.angle_alpha   90.00
_cell.angle_beta   90.00
_cell.angle_gamma   90.00
#
_symmetry.space_group_name_H-M   'P 1'
#
loop_
_entity.id
_entity.type
_entity.pdbx_description
1 polymer ?
#
loop_
_entity_poly.entity_id
_entity_poly.type
_entity_poly.pdbx_seq_one_letter_code
_entity_poly.pdbx_strand_id
1 'polypeptide(L)'
;AAPGRVCTMYAPFGKISGNVCHSNERFGFYLDNNFPRKLRRSVQSNGLLDPADFHAHVDGNPRTFSSCDAFTEAGEDNGVSAIVEDQLEIGNSFSGQYALGDVQFLRWHAINNLHGIYWKETKAMASTGIVAHIKDSTFEWISSWDDSEIR
;
A
#
# COMPACT_ATOMS: atom_id res chain seq x y z
N ALA A 1 1.83 26.03 -5.58
CA ALA A 1 0.97 24.83 -5.51
C ALA A 1 1.89 23.60 -5.50
N ALA A 2 1.68 22.62 -4.61
CA ALA A 2 2.40 21.34 -4.59
C ALA A 2 2.02 20.27 -5.65
N PRO A 3 0.93 20.40 -6.46
CA PRO A 3 0.65 19.42 -7.52
C PRO A 3 1.85 19.25 -8.46
N GLY A 4 2.24 18.00 -8.71
CA GLY A 4 3.38 17.63 -9.54
C GLY A 4 4.73 17.59 -8.81
N ARG A 5 4.88 18.27 -7.67
CA ARG A 5 6.12 18.26 -6.86
C ARG A 5 6.19 17.11 -5.86
N VAL A 6 5.20 16.22 -5.88
CA VAL A 6 5.05 15.08 -4.97
C VAL A 6 4.64 13.84 -5.76
N CYS A 7 5.23 12.69 -5.43
CA CYS A 7 4.88 11.40 -6.00
C CYS A 7 3.99 10.62 -5.03
N THR A 8 2.73 11.04 -4.95
CA THR A 8 1.78 10.58 -3.92
C THR A 8 1.51 9.07 -3.97
N MET A 9 1.33 8.51 -5.17
CA MET A 9 1.16 7.05 -5.35
C MET A 9 2.40 6.24 -4.91
N TYR A 10 3.55 6.89 -4.76
CA TYR A 10 4.80 6.23 -4.40
C TYR A 10 5.29 6.64 -3.02
N ALA A 11 4.45 7.33 -2.25
CA ALA A 11 4.82 7.81 -0.94
C ALA A 11 5.09 6.62 0.01
N PRO A 12 6.26 6.56 0.64
CA PRO A 12 6.49 5.61 1.71
C PRO A 12 5.77 6.05 2.98
N PHE A 13 5.04 5.12 3.58
CA PHE A 13 4.30 5.33 4.83
C PHE A 13 4.81 4.49 6.01
N GLY A 14 5.82 3.64 5.78
CA GLY A 14 6.48 2.89 6.86
C GLY A 14 5.55 1.85 7.47
N LYS A 15 4.93 2.17 8.62
CA LYS A 15 4.10 1.24 9.37
C LYS A 15 2.78 1.89 9.77
N ILE A 16 1.68 1.17 9.51
CA ILE A 16 0.33 1.48 9.99
C ILE A 16 -0.10 0.29 10.85
N SER A 17 -0.67 0.54 12.03
CA SER A 17 -0.97 -0.53 12.99
C SER A 17 -2.31 -0.35 13.69
N GLY A 18 -3.04 -1.44 13.89
CA GLY A 18 -4.22 -1.49 14.76
C GLY A 18 -5.44 -0.76 14.19
N ASN A 19 -5.60 -0.72 12.86
CA ASN A 19 -6.80 -0.11 12.28
C ASN A 19 -7.97 -1.09 12.33
N VAL A 20 -9.17 -0.53 12.47
CA VAL A 20 -10.44 -1.26 12.41
C VAL A 20 -11.29 -0.62 11.32
N CYS A 21 -11.69 -1.41 10.33
CA CYS A 21 -12.57 -0.97 9.24
C CYS A 21 -13.79 -1.89 9.18
N HIS A 22 -14.97 -1.36 9.49
CA HIS A 22 -16.19 -2.16 9.52
C HIS A 22 -17.31 -1.54 8.69
N SER A 23 -18.19 -2.39 8.15
CA SER A 23 -19.44 -1.98 7.48
C SER A 23 -19.24 -1.00 6.32
N ASN A 24 -18.09 -1.05 5.64
CA ASN A 24 -17.83 -0.19 4.48
C ASN A 24 -18.56 -0.74 3.25
N GLU A 25 -19.14 0.15 2.45
CA GLU A 25 -19.85 -0.22 1.21
C GLU A 25 -18.94 -1.00 0.24
N ARG A 26 -17.63 -0.72 0.24
CA ARG A 26 -16.63 -1.40 -0.59
C ARG A 26 -15.48 -1.96 0.23
N PHE A 27 -14.31 -1.33 0.15
CA PHE A 27 -13.10 -1.80 0.79
C PHE A 27 -13.06 -1.32 2.25
N GLY A 28 -12.43 -2.12 3.12
CA GLY A 28 -12.01 -1.66 4.45
C GLY A 28 -10.82 -0.70 4.35
N PHE A 29 -9.64 -1.15 4.72
CA PHE A 29 -8.42 -0.38 4.56
C PHE A 29 -8.02 -0.35 3.08
N TYR A 30 -8.02 0.83 2.47
CA TYR A 30 -7.84 1.00 1.03
C TYR A 30 -6.84 2.12 0.72
N LEU A 31 -5.69 1.74 0.16
CA LEU A 31 -4.64 2.65 -0.31
C LEU A 31 -4.71 2.87 -1.83
N ASP A 32 -5.74 2.33 -2.47
CA ASP A 32 -6.04 2.46 -3.89
C ASP A 32 -4.92 2.00 -4.84
N ASN A 33 -4.02 2.91 -5.18
CA ASN A 33 -2.89 2.70 -6.08
C ASN A 33 -1.60 3.19 -5.42
N ASN A 34 -0.96 2.34 -4.61
CA ASN A 34 0.23 2.72 -3.87
C ASN A 34 1.39 1.71 -4.00
N PHE A 35 2.53 2.19 -4.49
CA PHE A 35 3.76 1.42 -4.67
C PHE A 35 4.90 2.20 -4.05
N PRO A 36 5.11 2.10 -2.73
CA PRO A 36 6.10 2.89 -2.02
C PRO A 36 7.50 2.81 -2.66
N ARG A 37 8.15 3.96 -2.84
CA ARG A 37 9.50 4.07 -3.41
C ARG A 37 10.44 4.84 -2.48
N LYS A 38 11.75 4.69 -2.72
CA LYS A 38 12.79 5.47 -2.04
C LYS A 38 12.85 6.89 -2.61
N LEU A 39 11.82 7.69 -2.31
CA LEU A 39 11.69 9.06 -2.83
C LEU A 39 12.79 10.00 -2.31
N ARG A 40 13.37 10.80 -3.21
CA ARG A 40 14.32 11.89 -2.89
C ARG A 40 13.56 13.13 -2.43
N ARG A 41 13.10 13.09 -1.17
CA ARG A 41 12.44 14.17 -0.45
C ARG A 41 12.98 14.28 0.96
N SER A 42 12.94 15.48 1.55
CA SER A 42 13.49 15.75 2.87
C SER A 42 12.65 16.79 3.62
N VAL A 43 12.94 17.00 4.90
CA VAL A 43 12.35 18.10 5.67
C VAL A 43 12.78 19.45 5.07
N GLN A 44 14.02 19.54 4.58
CA GLN A 44 14.59 20.72 3.94
C GLN A 44 13.87 21.07 2.64
N SER A 45 13.38 20.07 1.91
CA SER A 45 12.54 20.25 0.72
C SER A 45 11.04 20.41 1.03
N ASN A 46 10.66 20.55 2.31
CA ASN A 46 9.27 20.55 2.78
C ASN A 46 8.47 19.32 2.32
N GLY A 47 9.13 18.16 2.25
CA GLY A 47 8.52 16.91 1.79
C GLY A 47 8.25 16.84 0.28
N LEU A 48 8.67 17.86 -0.49
CA LEU A 48 8.64 17.86 -1.95
C LEU A 48 9.83 17.09 -2.51
N LEU A 49 9.74 16.67 -3.77
CA LEU A 49 10.93 16.18 -4.48
C LEU A 49 11.98 17.28 -4.55
N ASP A 50 13.24 16.87 -4.42
CA ASP A 50 14.39 17.73 -4.66
C ASP A 50 14.35 18.28 -6.11
N PRO A 51 14.83 19.50 -6.39
CA PRO A 51 14.65 20.13 -7.71
C PRO A 51 15.14 19.26 -8.88
N ALA A 52 16.31 18.64 -8.76
CA ALA A 52 16.85 17.75 -9.80
C ALA A 52 15.98 16.50 -10.01
N ASP A 53 15.44 15.93 -8.93
CA ASP A 53 14.59 14.75 -8.98
C ASP A 53 13.23 15.04 -9.60
N PHE A 54 12.68 16.22 -9.30
CA PHE A 54 11.46 16.72 -9.94
C PHE A 54 11.68 16.96 -11.44
N HIS A 55 12.80 17.59 -11.83
CA HIS A 55 13.11 17.79 -13.24
C HIS A 55 13.20 16.47 -13.99
N ALA A 56 13.89 15.47 -13.43
CA ALA A 56 13.94 14.13 -14.01
C ALA A 56 12.56 13.46 -14.09
N HIS A 57 11.67 13.70 -13.12
CA HIS A 57 10.32 13.14 -13.12
C HIS A 57 9.43 13.66 -14.28
N VAL A 58 9.60 14.93 -14.66
CA VAL A 58 8.70 15.60 -15.60
C VAL A 58 9.30 15.87 -16.99
N ASP A 59 10.57 15.54 -17.21
CA ASP A 59 11.25 15.84 -18.48
C ASP A 59 10.78 14.96 -19.66
N GLY A 60 10.12 13.83 -19.39
CA GLY A 60 9.60 12.90 -20.38
C GLY A 60 10.67 12.13 -21.17
N ASN A 61 11.94 12.17 -20.74
CA ASN A 61 13.03 11.46 -21.39
C ASN A 61 13.19 10.06 -20.76
N PRO A 62 13.09 8.96 -21.52
CA PRO A 62 13.21 7.62 -20.95
C PRO A 62 14.63 7.26 -20.47
N ARG A 63 15.62 8.16 -20.62
CA ARG A 63 17.00 8.00 -20.14
C ARG A 63 17.32 8.78 -18.88
N THR A 64 16.40 9.61 -18.40
CA THR A 64 16.54 10.32 -17.13
C THR A 64 15.76 9.58 -16.06
N PHE A 65 16.32 9.55 -14.84
CA PHE A 65 15.79 8.74 -13.76
C PHE A 65 15.37 9.61 -12.59
N SER A 66 14.12 9.41 -12.17
CA SER A 66 13.54 9.97 -10.96
C SER A 66 13.47 8.92 -9.87
N SER A 67 13.54 9.36 -8.62
CA SER A 67 13.21 8.54 -7.46
C SER A 67 11.74 8.08 -7.46
N CYS A 68 10.93 8.72 -8.29
CA CYS A 68 9.56 8.32 -8.55
C CYS A 68 9.45 7.19 -9.56
N ASP A 69 10.53 6.60 -10.08
CA ASP A 69 10.49 5.47 -11.02
C ASP A 69 10.59 4.12 -10.31
N ALA A 70 10.06 3.06 -10.94
CA ALA A 70 9.99 1.73 -10.34
C ALA A 70 11.36 1.07 -10.20
N PHE A 71 12.29 1.44 -11.09
CA PHE A 71 13.66 0.96 -11.10
C PHE A 71 14.63 2.12 -10.99
N THR A 72 15.79 1.87 -10.41
CA THR A 72 16.91 2.80 -10.38
C THR A 72 17.59 2.88 -11.76
N GLU A 73 18.50 3.84 -11.94
CA GLU A 73 19.33 3.94 -13.15
C GLU A 73 20.13 2.66 -13.44
N ALA A 74 20.49 1.90 -12.40
CA ALA A 74 21.19 0.63 -12.52
C ALA A 74 20.26 -0.55 -12.86
N GLY A 75 18.94 -0.35 -12.92
CA GLY A 75 17.94 -1.39 -13.15
C GLY A 75 17.45 -2.12 -11.89
N GLU A 76 17.98 -1.77 -10.72
CA GLU A 76 17.55 -2.34 -9.43
C GLU A 76 16.16 -1.86 -9.03
N ASP A 77 15.40 -2.70 -8.32
CA ASP A 77 14.10 -2.35 -7.76
C ASP A 77 14.19 -1.16 -6.77
N ASN A 78 13.44 -0.10 -7.03
CA ASN A 78 13.41 1.11 -6.23
C ASN A 78 12.30 1.12 -5.15
N GLY A 79 11.64 -0.03 -4.95
CA GLY A 79 10.63 -0.21 -3.92
C GLY A 79 11.17 -0.08 -2.49
N VAL A 80 10.28 0.28 -1.57
CA VAL A 80 10.53 0.21 -0.13
C VAL A 80 9.35 -0.45 0.56
N SER A 81 9.60 -1.48 1.36
CA SER A 81 8.49 -2.20 1.96
C SER A 81 7.85 -1.41 3.10
N ALA A 82 6.53 -1.34 3.09
CA ALA A 82 5.73 -0.84 4.19
C ALA A 82 4.93 -1.98 4.84
N ILE A 83 4.50 -1.78 6.08
CA ILE A 83 3.78 -2.78 6.86
C ILE A 83 2.46 -2.19 7.33
N VAL A 84 1.38 -2.91 7.08
CA VAL A 84 0.09 -2.73 7.74
C VAL A 84 -0.05 -3.89 8.70
N GLU A 85 -0.06 -3.64 10.00
CA GLU A 85 -0.18 -4.71 10.99
C GLU A 85 -1.48 -4.62 11.79
N ASP A 86 -1.95 -5.78 12.26
CA ASP A 86 -3.09 -5.88 13.16
C ASP A 86 -4.32 -5.16 12.59
N GLN A 87 -4.53 -5.31 11.28
CA GLN A 87 -5.67 -4.79 10.56
C GLN A 87 -6.89 -5.66 10.87
N LEU A 88 -7.98 -5.06 11.33
CA LEU A 88 -9.26 -5.75 11.52
C LEU A 88 -10.29 -5.23 10.51
N GLU A 89 -10.86 -6.13 9.70
CA GLU A 89 -11.89 -5.81 8.71
C GLU A 89 -13.14 -6.65 8.92
N ILE A 90 -14.29 -5.99 9.12
CA ILE A 90 -15.55 -6.67 9.45
C ILE A 90 -16.70 -6.21 8.56
N GLY A 91 -17.41 -7.14 7.92
CA GLY A 91 -18.66 -6.82 7.22
C GLY A 91 -18.51 -5.82 6.07
N ASN A 92 -17.32 -5.73 5.45
CA ASN A 92 -17.08 -4.95 4.25
C ASN A 92 -17.49 -5.75 3.01
N SER A 93 -17.81 -5.09 1.89
CA SER A 93 -18.00 -5.82 0.63
C SER A 93 -16.68 -6.45 0.16
N PHE A 94 -15.57 -5.74 0.29
CA PHE A 94 -14.24 -6.21 -0.12
C PHE A 94 -13.21 -6.03 0.98
N SER A 95 -12.31 -7.00 1.06
CA SER A 95 -11.03 -6.88 1.75
C SER A 95 -9.92 -6.81 0.71
N GLY A 96 -9.02 -5.83 0.80
CA GLY A 96 -7.85 -5.74 -0.08
C GLY A 96 -7.72 -4.43 -0.83
N GLN A 97 -7.19 -4.50 -2.05
CA GLN A 97 -6.62 -3.36 -2.77
C GLN A 97 -6.85 -3.47 -4.25
N TYR A 98 -6.82 -2.33 -4.95
CA TYR A 98 -6.80 -2.38 -6.41
C TYR A 98 -5.37 -2.68 -6.87
N ALA A 99 -4.45 -1.71 -6.74
CA ALA A 99 -3.06 -1.87 -7.12
C ALA A 99 -2.16 -1.51 -5.95
N LEU A 100 -1.51 -2.51 -5.37
CA LEU A 100 -0.64 -2.30 -4.22
C LEU A 100 0.56 -3.24 -4.27
N GLY A 101 1.76 -2.68 -4.20
CA GLY A 101 3.03 -3.40 -4.18
C GLY A 101 3.89 -2.94 -3.02
N ASP A 102 4.88 -3.75 -2.64
CA ASP A 102 5.78 -3.46 -1.50
C ASP A 102 5.06 -3.17 -0.18
N VAL A 103 3.86 -3.72 0.05
CA VAL A 103 3.14 -3.56 1.33
C VAL A 103 2.78 -4.94 1.88
N GLN A 104 3.24 -5.22 3.10
CA GLN A 104 2.87 -6.41 3.84
C GLN A 104 1.73 -6.10 4.80
N PHE A 105 0.65 -6.86 4.69
CA PHE A 105 -0.35 -7.06 5.72
C PHE A 105 0.12 -8.17 6.66
N LEU A 106 0.38 -7.82 7.91
CA LEU A 106 0.82 -8.73 8.95
C LEU A 106 -0.28 -8.86 10.00
N ARG A 107 -0.73 -10.08 10.30
CA ARG A 107 -1.84 -10.33 11.24
C ARG A 107 -3.11 -9.58 10.85
N TRP A 108 -3.42 -9.56 9.56
CA TRP A 108 -4.70 -9.07 9.08
C TRP A 108 -5.80 -10.07 9.41
N HIS A 109 -6.83 -9.59 10.08
CA HIS A 109 -8.01 -10.35 10.43
C HIS A 109 -9.22 -9.82 9.66
N ALA A 110 -9.76 -10.63 8.77
CA ALA A 110 -10.95 -10.33 7.98
C ALA A 110 -12.10 -11.25 8.40
N ILE A 111 -13.22 -10.66 8.83
CA ILE A 111 -14.39 -11.37 9.37
C ILE A 111 -15.63 -10.97 8.58
N ASN A 112 -16.37 -11.94 8.05
CA ASN A 112 -17.67 -11.72 7.41
C ASN A 112 -17.66 -10.66 6.29
N ASN A 113 -16.53 -10.45 5.64
CA ASN A 113 -16.47 -9.62 4.44
C ASN A 113 -17.07 -10.42 3.28
N LEU A 114 -17.89 -9.78 2.43
CA LEU A 114 -18.57 -10.46 1.31
C LEU A 114 -17.54 -11.13 0.37
N HIS A 115 -16.38 -10.51 0.20
CA HIS A 115 -15.23 -11.06 -0.50
C HIS A 115 -14.01 -11.11 0.41
N GLY A 116 -13.42 -12.30 0.55
CA GLY A 116 -12.27 -12.53 1.43
C GLY A 116 -11.02 -11.74 1.04
N ILE A 117 -10.64 -11.72 -0.23
CA ILE A 117 -9.55 -10.86 -0.77
C ILE A 117 -9.89 -10.44 -2.20
N TYR A 118 -9.71 -9.15 -2.50
CA TYR A 118 -9.59 -8.60 -3.84
C TYR A 118 -8.25 -7.87 -3.96
N TRP A 119 -7.38 -8.31 -4.87
CA TRP A 119 -6.10 -7.67 -5.16
C TRP A 119 -5.82 -7.74 -6.65
N LYS A 120 -5.95 -6.62 -7.37
CA LYS A 120 -5.88 -6.62 -8.85
C LYS A 120 -4.44 -6.65 -9.37
N GLU A 121 -3.55 -5.87 -8.77
CA GLU A 121 -2.16 -5.77 -9.21
C GLU A 121 -1.20 -5.69 -8.02
N THR A 122 -0.07 -6.41 -8.13
CA THR A 122 1.02 -6.39 -7.15
C THR A 122 2.36 -6.78 -7.80
N LYS A 123 3.45 -6.75 -7.03
CA LYS A 123 4.82 -7.12 -7.44
C LYS A 123 5.53 -7.83 -6.30
N ALA A 124 6.65 -8.51 -6.56
CA ALA A 124 7.48 -9.06 -5.49
C ALA A 124 7.96 -7.96 -4.53
N MET A 125 8.21 -8.32 -3.27
CA MET A 125 8.71 -7.38 -2.26
C MET A 125 10.16 -6.98 -2.56
N ALA A 126 10.42 -5.67 -2.58
CA ALA A 126 11.76 -5.13 -2.77
C ALA A 126 12.69 -5.35 -1.56
N SER A 127 12.13 -5.41 -0.34
CA SER A 127 12.94 -5.50 0.88
C SER A 127 13.27 -6.95 1.25
N THR A 128 14.55 -7.22 1.51
CA THR A 128 15.01 -8.50 2.03
C THR A 128 14.34 -8.83 3.37
N GLY A 129 13.93 -10.09 3.55
CA GLY A 129 13.27 -10.57 4.77
C GLY A 129 11.75 -10.42 4.81
N ILE A 130 11.15 -9.63 3.91
CA ILE A 130 9.69 -9.56 3.73
C ILE A 130 9.33 -10.36 2.49
N VAL A 131 8.76 -11.54 2.67
CA VAL A 131 8.60 -12.52 1.59
C VAL A 131 7.16 -12.65 1.05
N ALA A 132 6.19 -12.02 1.70
CA ALA A 132 4.78 -12.14 1.35
C ALA A 132 4.00 -10.87 1.65
N HIS A 133 3.01 -10.56 0.80
CA HIS A 133 2.06 -9.46 1.02
C HIS A 133 1.10 -9.71 2.16
N ILE A 134 0.81 -10.97 2.49
CA ILE A 134 -0.11 -11.34 3.55
C ILE A 134 0.60 -12.40 4.37
N LYS A 135 0.78 -12.12 5.66
CA LYS A 135 1.51 -12.99 6.57
C LYS A 135 0.78 -13.09 7.91
N ASP A 136 0.76 -14.30 8.48
CA ASP A 136 0.16 -14.59 9.78
C ASP A 136 -1.28 -14.07 9.92
N SER A 137 -2.06 -14.12 8.85
CA SER A 137 -3.37 -13.47 8.73
C SER A 137 -4.52 -14.49 8.68
N THR A 138 -5.71 -14.07 9.09
CA THR A 138 -6.91 -14.91 9.19
C THR A 138 -8.05 -14.28 8.40
N PHE A 139 -8.67 -15.09 7.53
CA PHE A 139 -9.84 -14.72 6.76
C PHE A 139 -10.93 -15.73 7.09
N GLU A 140 -11.97 -15.29 7.78
CA GLU A 140 -13.00 -16.19 8.29
C GLU A 140 -14.41 -15.66 8.09
N TRP A 141 -15.33 -16.62 8.06
CA TRP A 141 -16.75 -16.37 8.09
C TRP A 141 -17.30 -16.96 9.39
N ILE A 142 -17.72 -16.08 10.30
CA ILE A 142 -18.36 -16.43 11.55
C ILE A 142 -19.88 -16.38 11.32
N SER A 143 -20.48 -17.54 11.12
CA SER A 143 -21.93 -17.69 11.12
C SER A 143 -22.41 -17.84 12.57
N SER A 144 -23.31 -16.96 13.00
CA SER A 144 -24.08 -17.21 14.22
C SER A 144 -25.21 -18.20 13.89
N TRP A 145 -25.07 -19.46 14.30
CA TRP A 145 -26.25 -20.32 14.50
C TRP A 145 -27.04 -19.93 15.77
N ASP A 146 -26.48 -19.02 16.58
CA ASP A 146 -27.11 -18.40 17.76
C ASP A 146 -27.13 -16.88 17.60
N ASP A 147 -28.31 -16.35 17.28
CA ASP A 147 -28.75 -14.93 17.25
C ASP A 147 -27.86 -13.89 17.97
N SER A 148 -26.75 -13.48 17.35
CA SER A 148 -26.13 -12.19 17.66
C SER A 148 -25.54 -11.61 16.39
N GLU A 149 -26.32 -10.73 15.78
CA GLU A 149 -26.10 -10.13 14.48
C GLU A 149 -24.70 -9.53 14.30
N ILE A 150 -24.07 -9.86 13.17
CA ILE A 150 -23.33 -8.85 12.41
C ILE A 150 -24.07 -8.75 11.08
N ARG A 151 -25.07 -7.85 11.04
CA ARG A 151 -25.69 -7.36 9.80
C ARG A 151 -25.05 -6.05 9.39
#